data_AF-A0A7Z9UBB0-F1
#
_entry.id   AF-A0A7Z9UBB0-F1
#
_cell.length_a   1.000
_cell.length_b   1.000
_cell.length_c   1.000
_cell.angle_alpha   90.00
_cell.angle_beta   90.00
_cell.angle_gamma   90.00
#
_symmetry.space_group_name_H-M   'P 1'
#
loop_
_entity.id
_entity.type
_entity.pdbx_description
1 polymer ?
#
loop_
_entity_poly.entity_id
_entity_poly.type
_entity_poly.pdbx_seq_one_letter_code
_entity_poly.pdbx_strand_id
1 'polypeptide(L)'
;MCGIAGLVYDSSQGADFPWDNFDAELKDVLSYEPEKIAGNQLADKLESLFSKAQRLKEFSSIQQISTSAEALQRVQSWARELTGWEARVSDYLDHTATLDSSQQEQLNGVLVICRDLLWAIREDVLAFLPRLGKLLLERERTAPRLFHAWKLVVALENICRMEVRGRDSCGICTRITLTDAQYKEFLNSLDSEQQKIWERRQEPQDFVNLAVRVFPVADRVETVFSYKVAQEVGALGDNVRALYEDIANDSLFWDLVDFEQSASIVYSHSRWASNGIISEPNCHPVDEVTVTEEGVTSNLSGHITTACVNGDVDNYQALKARLYGEKKHAISHNIGTDAKIVPVLFDAMLAEEKDPEKAFCRMVGECEGSFAIVLETTADPDRLYLALKGSGQSLFVGLMENGYVFASELYGVVEQTPRFIRMDGTAEHVPGRPETAGQILILSREGRGQWDAIKALSVTGEPIKLAEKDCKRPARRG
;
A
#
# COMPACT_ATOMS: atom_id res chain seq x y z
N MET A 1 -3.19 -15.31 -9.90
CA MET A 1 -3.61 -13.94 -10.28
C MET A 1 -2.61 -12.99 -9.67
N CYS A 2 -2.27 -11.88 -10.33
CA CYS A 2 -1.37 -10.88 -9.76
C CYS A 2 -2.05 -10.11 -8.60
N GLY A 3 -1.25 -9.46 -7.76
CA GLY A 3 -1.69 -8.61 -6.67
C GLY A 3 -0.94 -7.29 -6.64
N ILE A 4 -1.63 -6.20 -6.31
CA ILE A 4 -1.07 -4.87 -6.03
C ILE A 4 -1.44 -4.51 -4.61
N ALA A 5 -0.51 -3.98 -3.83
CA ALA A 5 -0.77 -3.37 -2.52
C ALA A 5 0.14 -2.17 -2.28
N GLY A 6 -0.32 -1.17 -1.54
CA GLY A 6 0.56 -0.10 -1.08
C GLY A 6 -0.18 0.95 -0.27
N LEU A 7 0.55 1.98 0.13
CA LEU A 7 -0.03 3.10 0.85
C LEU A 7 0.71 4.42 0.61
N VAL A 8 -0.08 5.50 0.68
CA VAL A 8 0.37 6.89 0.68
C VAL A 8 -0.08 7.48 2.02
N TYR A 9 0.85 7.99 2.81
CA TYR A 9 0.55 8.41 4.18
C TYR A 9 1.36 9.63 4.57
N ASP A 10 0.74 10.55 5.32
CA ASP A 10 1.37 11.70 5.92
C ASP A 10 1.41 11.57 7.46
N SER A 11 2.61 11.53 8.01
CA SER A 11 2.84 11.45 9.46
C SER A 11 2.95 12.82 10.15
N SER A 12 2.91 13.93 9.41
CA SER A 12 3.13 15.27 9.97
C SER A 12 1.98 15.76 10.86
N GLN A 13 0.79 15.18 10.72
CA GLN A 13 -0.44 15.64 11.36
C GLN A 13 -1.24 14.42 11.81
N GLY A 14 -0.96 13.89 13.01
CA GLY A 14 -1.74 12.80 13.61
C GLY A 14 -2.39 13.27 14.90
N ALA A 15 -3.71 13.12 15.04
CA ALA A 15 -4.37 13.31 16.32
C ALA A 15 -4.09 12.11 17.23
N ASP A 16 -3.83 12.38 18.52
CA ASP A 16 -3.67 11.31 19.50
C ASP A 16 -4.95 10.45 19.59
N PHE A 17 -4.72 9.16 19.86
CA PHE A 17 -5.81 8.25 20.16
C PHE A 17 -6.44 8.63 21.51
N PRO A 18 -7.79 8.70 21.63
CA PRO A 18 -8.46 9.14 22.84
C PRO A 18 -8.52 8.01 23.88
N TRP A 19 -7.37 7.60 24.41
CA TRP A 19 -7.19 6.43 25.26
C TRP A 19 -8.17 6.34 26.43
N ASP A 20 -8.32 7.40 27.21
CA ASP A 20 -9.16 7.39 28.41
C ASP A 20 -10.65 7.41 28.07
N ASN A 21 -11.04 8.10 26.99
CA ASN A 21 -12.42 8.09 26.52
C ASN A 21 -12.81 6.72 25.96
N PHE A 22 -11.93 6.08 25.18
CA PHE A 22 -12.17 4.73 24.67
C PHE A 22 -12.29 3.72 25.83
N ASP A 23 -11.41 3.81 26.83
CA ASP A 23 -11.44 2.95 28.01
C ASP A 23 -12.74 3.10 28.81
N ALA A 24 -13.19 4.34 29.04
CA ALA A 24 -14.44 4.62 29.75
C ALA A 24 -15.67 4.10 28.98
N GLU A 25 -15.74 4.32 27.67
CA GLU A 25 -16.83 3.82 26.82
C GLU A 25 -16.85 2.30 26.73
N LEU A 26 -15.68 1.67 26.64
CA LEU A 26 -15.57 0.22 26.66
C LEU A 26 -16.05 -0.35 27.99
N LYS A 27 -15.64 0.22 29.13
CA LYS A 27 -16.11 -0.21 30.46
C LYS A 27 -17.62 -0.07 30.62
N ASP A 28 -18.22 1.00 30.10
CA ASP A 28 -19.68 1.18 30.09
C ASP A 28 -20.34 0.03 29.31
N VAL A 29 -19.88 -0.27 28.09
CA VAL A 29 -20.38 -1.39 27.27
C VAL A 29 -20.24 -2.75 27.98
N LEU A 30 -19.09 -3.01 28.59
CA LEU A 30 -18.81 -4.28 29.26
C LEU A 30 -19.60 -4.47 30.56
N SER A 31 -20.21 -3.40 31.10
CA SER A 31 -21.05 -3.43 32.29
C SER A 31 -22.48 -3.94 32.03
N TYR A 32 -22.89 -4.04 30.76
CA TYR A 32 -24.21 -4.56 30.40
C TYR A 32 -24.24 -6.08 30.60
N GLU A 33 -25.16 -6.51 31.46
CA GLU A 33 -25.50 -7.92 31.62
C GLU A 33 -26.33 -8.42 30.42
N PRO A 34 -26.16 -9.69 29.99
CA PRO A 34 -26.83 -10.22 28.80
C PRO A 34 -28.35 -10.05 28.79
N GLU A 35 -29.03 -10.18 29.94
CA GLU A 35 -30.49 -10.05 30.06
C GLU A 35 -30.97 -8.62 29.78
N LYS A 36 -30.09 -7.63 29.89
CA LYS A 36 -30.40 -6.21 29.71
C LYS A 36 -29.99 -5.70 28.34
N ILE A 37 -29.49 -6.53 27.43
CA ILE A 37 -29.03 -6.04 26.11
C ILE A 37 -30.22 -5.68 25.21
N ALA A 38 -31.32 -6.44 25.29
CA ALA A 38 -32.50 -6.23 24.47
C ALA A 38 -33.14 -4.83 24.71
N GLY A 39 -33.32 -4.06 23.63
CA GLY A 39 -33.93 -2.72 23.68
C GLY A 39 -33.00 -1.55 24.09
N ASN A 40 -31.71 -1.81 24.34
CA ASN A 40 -30.72 -0.77 24.63
C ASN A 40 -29.96 -0.31 23.38
N GLN A 41 -29.45 0.92 23.39
CA GLN A 41 -28.60 1.50 22.32
C GLN A 41 -27.17 0.92 22.31
N LEU A 42 -26.99 -0.36 22.67
CA LEU A 42 -25.69 -0.98 22.84
C LEU A 42 -24.97 -1.19 21.49
N ALA A 43 -25.72 -1.53 20.44
CA ALA A 43 -25.17 -1.67 19.09
C ALA A 43 -24.50 -0.37 18.64
N ASP A 44 -25.15 0.79 18.79
CA ASP A 44 -24.60 2.10 18.42
C ASP A 44 -23.32 2.43 19.20
N LYS A 45 -23.26 2.09 20.49
CA LYS A 45 -22.05 2.27 21.31
C LYS A 45 -20.90 1.38 20.84
N LEU A 46 -21.19 0.12 20.55
CA LEU A 46 -20.19 -0.81 19.99
C LEU A 46 -19.72 -0.38 18.59
N GLU A 47 -20.61 0.15 17.75
CA GLU A 47 -20.23 0.71 16.45
C GLU A 47 -19.34 1.95 16.58
N SER A 48 -19.65 2.83 17.54
CA SER A 48 -18.78 3.97 17.89
C SER A 48 -17.40 3.50 18.33
N LEU A 49 -17.32 2.51 19.24
CA LEU A 49 -16.06 1.90 19.65
C LEU A 49 -15.32 1.25 18.48
N PHE A 50 -16.00 0.49 17.62
CA PHE A 50 -15.41 -0.12 16.43
C PHE A 50 -14.82 0.94 15.48
N SER A 51 -15.56 2.05 15.27
CA SER A 51 -15.08 3.17 14.46
C SER A 51 -13.85 3.83 15.07
N LYS A 52 -13.83 4.03 16.40
CA LYS A 52 -12.66 4.57 17.10
C LYS A 52 -11.48 3.61 17.04
N ALA A 53 -11.71 2.31 17.20
CA ALA A 53 -10.67 1.29 17.17
C ALA A 53 -9.93 1.22 15.82
N GLN A 54 -10.52 1.69 14.72
CA GLN A 54 -9.79 1.81 13.45
C GLN A 54 -8.57 2.73 13.58
N ARG A 55 -8.65 3.77 14.43
CA ARG A 55 -7.54 4.71 14.69
C ARG A 55 -6.37 4.07 15.44
N LEU A 56 -6.55 2.87 16.03
CA LEU A 56 -5.45 2.12 16.65
C LEU A 56 -4.47 1.56 15.60
N LYS A 57 -4.88 1.47 14.34
CA LYS A 57 -4.07 0.96 13.21
C LYS A 57 -3.19 2.05 12.60
N GLU A 58 -3.52 3.32 12.86
CA GLU A 58 -2.74 4.49 12.44
C GLU A 58 -1.35 4.48 13.10
N PHE A 59 -0.37 5.09 12.42
CA PHE A 59 1.01 5.06 12.87
C PHE A 59 1.20 5.62 14.29
N SER A 60 0.54 6.73 14.64
CA SER A 60 0.67 7.36 15.97
C SER A 60 0.30 6.39 17.10
N SER A 61 -0.79 5.64 16.93
CA SER A 61 -1.23 4.62 17.88
C SER A 61 -0.27 3.44 17.93
N ILE A 62 0.16 2.92 16.78
CA ILE A 62 1.11 1.81 16.70
C ILE A 62 2.46 2.19 17.33
N GLN A 63 2.93 3.42 17.12
CA GLN A 63 4.13 3.94 17.77
C GLN A 63 3.96 3.91 19.29
N GLN A 64 2.88 4.49 19.82
CA GLN A 64 2.62 4.52 21.27
C GLN A 64 2.52 3.11 21.87
N ILE A 65 1.83 2.18 21.19
CA ILE A 65 1.70 0.78 21.62
C ILE A 65 3.06 0.07 21.59
N SER A 66 3.89 0.36 20.59
CA SER A 66 5.20 -0.29 20.40
C SER A 66 6.29 0.24 21.34
N THR A 67 6.11 1.44 21.91
CA THR A 67 7.10 2.11 22.77
C THR A 67 6.64 2.32 24.23
N SER A 68 5.36 2.09 24.55
CA SER A 68 4.81 2.20 25.91
C SER A 68 4.23 0.89 26.39
N ALA A 69 4.85 0.32 27.44
CA ALA A 69 4.33 -0.88 28.11
C ALA A 69 2.92 -0.68 28.68
N GLU A 70 2.61 0.54 29.14
CA GLU A 70 1.28 0.89 29.63
C GLU A 70 0.24 0.83 28.51
N ALA A 71 0.54 1.44 27.35
CA ALA A 71 -0.36 1.42 26.19
C ALA A 71 -0.59 -0.02 25.69
N LEU A 72 0.48 -0.81 25.57
CA LEU A 72 0.38 -2.22 25.20
C LEU A 72 -0.48 -3.02 26.18
N GLN A 73 -0.24 -2.88 27.49
CA GLN A 73 -1.00 -3.57 28.51
C GLN A 73 -2.48 -3.19 28.48
N ARG A 74 -2.78 -1.91 28.20
CA ARG A 74 -4.14 -1.38 28.08
C ARG A 74 -4.88 -2.04 26.92
N VAL A 75 -4.30 -2.06 25.72
CA VAL A 75 -4.90 -2.72 24.53
C VAL A 75 -5.08 -4.23 24.76
N GLN A 76 -4.11 -4.89 25.39
CA GLN A 76 -4.23 -6.31 25.77
C GLN A 76 -5.35 -6.54 26.79
N SER A 77 -5.58 -5.61 27.72
CA SER A 77 -6.70 -5.72 28.67
C SER A 77 -8.04 -5.61 27.95
N TRP A 78 -8.18 -4.64 27.04
CA TRP A 78 -9.39 -4.50 26.23
C TRP A 78 -9.73 -5.78 25.47
N ALA A 79 -8.74 -6.42 24.83
CA ALA A 79 -8.95 -7.69 24.14
C ALA A 79 -9.42 -8.81 25.08
N ARG A 80 -8.82 -8.94 26.27
CA ARG A 80 -9.21 -9.95 27.27
C ARG A 80 -10.61 -9.71 27.80
N GLU A 81 -10.94 -8.47 28.14
CA GLU A 81 -12.23 -8.08 28.71
C GLU A 81 -13.37 -8.25 27.68
N LEU A 82 -13.15 -7.84 26.43
CA LEU A 82 -14.07 -8.07 25.32
C LEU A 82 -14.28 -9.57 25.06
N THR A 83 -13.22 -10.37 25.07
CA THR A 83 -13.34 -11.83 24.93
C THR A 83 -14.21 -12.43 26.03
N GLY A 84 -13.99 -12.01 27.28
CA GLY A 84 -14.78 -12.47 28.42
C GLY A 84 -16.24 -12.03 28.35
N TRP A 85 -16.52 -10.83 27.85
CA TRP A 85 -17.88 -10.33 27.69
C TRP A 85 -18.62 -11.01 26.52
N GLU A 86 -17.97 -11.14 25.37
CA GLU A 86 -18.50 -11.87 24.20
C GLU A 86 -18.89 -13.30 24.57
N ALA A 87 -18.05 -14.02 25.31
CA ALA A 87 -18.34 -15.37 25.76
C ALA A 87 -19.57 -15.44 26.68
N ARG A 88 -19.75 -14.47 27.59
CA ARG A 88 -20.94 -14.42 28.47
C ARG A 88 -22.22 -14.16 27.68
N VAL A 89 -22.17 -13.26 26.70
CA VAL A 89 -23.34 -12.93 25.86
C VAL A 89 -23.68 -14.10 24.93
N SER A 90 -22.68 -14.76 24.34
CA SER A 90 -22.89 -15.95 23.51
C SER A 90 -23.48 -17.10 24.31
N ASP A 91 -22.95 -17.38 25.51
CA ASP A 91 -23.47 -18.43 26.40
C ASP A 91 -24.94 -18.18 26.78
N TYR A 92 -25.28 -16.93 27.09
CA TYR A 92 -26.66 -16.53 27.38
C TYR A 92 -27.58 -16.73 26.17
N LEU A 93 -27.14 -16.35 24.97
CA LEU A 93 -27.91 -16.53 23.74
C LEU A 93 -28.18 -18.02 23.46
N ASP A 94 -27.19 -18.88 23.65
CA ASP A 94 -27.26 -20.31 23.33
C ASP A 94 -28.10 -21.12 24.33
N HIS A 95 -28.10 -20.73 25.61
CA HIS A 95 -28.69 -21.53 26.69
C HIS A 95 -29.99 -20.97 27.28
N THR A 96 -30.42 -19.77 26.89
CA THR A 96 -31.64 -19.14 27.43
C THR A 96 -32.88 -19.51 26.62
N ALA A 97 -33.69 -20.44 27.16
CA ALA A 97 -34.92 -20.92 26.53
C ALA A 97 -36.06 -19.89 26.43
N THR A 98 -35.92 -18.71 27.06
CA THR A 98 -36.97 -17.69 27.17
C THR A 98 -36.83 -16.54 26.18
N LEU A 99 -35.80 -16.53 25.31
CA LEU A 99 -35.61 -15.46 24.35
C LEU A 99 -36.58 -15.59 23.17
N ASP A 100 -37.27 -14.51 22.84
CA ASP A 100 -38.03 -14.43 21.60
C ASP A 100 -37.10 -14.18 20.38
N SER A 101 -37.63 -14.34 19.17
CA SER A 101 -36.86 -14.17 17.94
C SER A 101 -36.27 -12.77 17.77
N SER A 102 -36.95 -11.73 18.25
CA SER A 102 -36.45 -10.36 18.17
C SER A 102 -35.29 -10.13 19.12
N GLN A 103 -35.34 -10.69 20.32
CA GLN A 103 -34.25 -10.64 21.30
C GLN A 103 -33.02 -11.40 20.81
N GLN A 104 -33.23 -12.57 20.20
CA GLN A 104 -32.17 -13.36 19.58
C GLN A 104 -31.49 -12.59 18.44
N GLU A 105 -32.26 -11.93 17.58
CA GLU A 105 -31.72 -11.12 16.48
C GLU A 105 -30.90 -9.92 17.01
N GLN A 106 -31.39 -9.22 18.04
CA GLN A 106 -30.67 -8.11 18.66
C GLN A 106 -29.35 -8.55 19.30
N LEU A 107 -29.35 -9.66 20.05
CA LEU A 107 -28.15 -10.22 20.66
C LEU A 107 -27.14 -10.67 19.61
N ASN A 108 -27.59 -11.33 18.53
CA ASN A 108 -26.72 -11.71 17.41
C ASN A 108 -26.08 -10.48 16.75
N GLY A 109 -26.86 -9.42 16.48
CA GLY A 109 -26.32 -8.19 15.90
C GLY A 109 -25.25 -7.54 16.78
N VAL A 110 -25.48 -7.50 18.10
CA VAL A 110 -24.51 -7.02 19.10
C VAL A 110 -23.24 -7.89 19.10
N LEU A 111 -23.38 -9.21 19.08
CA LEU A 111 -22.25 -10.14 19.05
C LEU A 111 -21.41 -9.98 17.77
N VAL A 112 -22.04 -9.76 16.61
CA VAL A 112 -21.32 -9.50 15.36
C VAL A 112 -20.43 -8.26 15.50
N ILE A 113 -20.96 -7.14 15.97
CA ILE A 113 -20.18 -5.89 16.13
C ILE A 113 -19.09 -6.06 17.19
N CYS A 114 -19.39 -6.76 18.29
CA CYS A 114 -18.39 -7.06 19.33
C CYS A 114 -17.24 -7.92 18.79
N ARG A 115 -17.54 -8.91 17.95
CA ARG A 115 -16.53 -9.76 17.30
C ARG A 115 -15.69 -8.97 16.30
N ASP A 116 -16.29 -8.05 15.56
CA ASP A 116 -15.57 -7.12 14.67
C ASP A 116 -14.62 -6.21 15.47
N LEU A 117 -15.07 -5.65 16.60
CA LEU A 117 -14.24 -4.85 17.50
C LEU A 117 -13.11 -5.68 18.11
N LEU A 118 -13.40 -6.89 18.58
CA LEU A 118 -12.40 -7.79 19.12
C LEU A 118 -11.36 -8.19 18.05
N TRP A 119 -11.80 -8.42 16.81
CA TRP A 119 -10.92 -8.69 15.67
C TRP A 119 -10.00 -7.50 15.39
N ALA A 120 -10.56 -6.29 15.32
CA ALA A 120 -9.78 -5.07 15.09
C ALA A 120 -8.69 -4.87 16.15
N ILE A 121 -8.98 -5.16 17.42
CA ILE A 121 -7.99 -5.03 18.50
C ILE A 121 -6.98 -6.19 18.47
N ARG A 122 -7.45 -7.43 18.31
CA ARG A 122 -6.59 -8.62 18.48
C ARG A 122 -5.77 -8.94 17.24
N GLU A 123 -6.43 -9.00 16.09
CA GLU A 123 -5.81 -9.45 14.83
C GLU A 123 -5.20 -8.28 14.05
N ASP A 124 -5.85 -7.12 14.02
CA ASP A 124 -5.35 -5.99 13.23
C ASP A 124 -4.31 -5.15 14.00
N VAL A 125 -4.40 -5.05 15.33
CA VAL A 125 -3.49 -4.23 16.16
C VAL A 125 -2.48 -5.09 16.92
N LEU A 126 -2.93 -6.00 17.81
CA LEU A 126 -1.99 -6.76 18.64
C LEU A 126 -1.14 -7.75 17.83
N ALA A 127 -1.74 -8.46 16.87
CA ALA A 127 -0.99 -9.38 16.00
C ALA A 127 -0.13 -8.65 14.95
N PHE A 128 -0.24 -7.33 14.81
CA PHE A 128 0.66 -6.51 14.00
C PHE A 128 2.04 -6.35 14.65
N LEU A 129 2.12 -6.27 15.98
CA LEU A 129 3.38 -6.00 16.69
C LEU A 129 4.45 -7.08 16.48
N PRO A 130 4.13 -8.39 16.51
CA PRO A 130 5.10 -9.42 16.15
C PRO A 130 5.58 -9.32 14.70
N ARG A 131 4.76 -8.78 13.79
CA ARG A 131 5.15 -8.58 12.38
C ARG A 131 6.13 -7.43 12.23
N LEU A 132 5.94 -6.33 12.98
CA LEU A 132 6.97 -5.28 13.13
C LEU A 132 8.28 -5.85 13.67
N GLY A 133 8.19 -6.76 14.65
CA GLY A 133 9.35 -7.44 15.23
C GLY A 133 10.16 -8.30 14.25
N LYS A 134 9.61 -8.62 13.07
CA LYS A 134 10.36 -9.29 11.98
C LYS A 134 11.28 -8.33 11.21
N LEU A 135 10.97 -7.02 11.20
CA LEU A 135 11.78 -6.00 10.53
C LEU A 135 12.71 -5.25 11.47
N LEU A 136 12.25 -4.95 12.69
CA LEU A 136 12.97 -4.16 13.67
C LEU A 136 12.95 -4.82 15.04
N LEU A 137 14.13 -5.12 15.57
CA LEU A 137 14.27 -5.53 16.97
C LEU A 137 13.91 -4.37 17.88
N GLU A 138 13.46 -4.66 19.11
CA GLU A 138 13.04 -3.62 20.06
C GLU A 138 14.12 -2.56 20.32
N ARG A 139 15.38 -2.97 20.34
CA ARG A 139 16.55 -2.09 20.55
C ARG A 139 16.86 -1.16 19.36
N GLU A 140 16.33 -1.46 18.18
CA GLU A 140 16.54 -0.70 16.93
C GLU A 140 15.40 0.29 16.66
N ARG A 141 14.40 0.35 17.54
CA ARG A 141 13.20 1.17 17.36
C ARG A 141 13.49 2.64 17.68
N THR A 142 13.68 3.42 16.63
CA THR A 142 13.51 4.88 16.65
C THR A 142 12.14 5.25 16.06
N ALA A 143 11.65 6.46 16.30
CA ALA A 143 10.39 6.91 15.71
C ALA A 143 10.42 6.90 14.16
N PRO A 144 11.49 7.38 13.48
CA PRO A 144 11.62 7.27 12.03
C PRO A 144 11.64 5.82 11.54
N ARG A 145 12.45 4.94 12.12
CA ARG A 145 12.50 3.52 11.72
C ARG A 145 11.15 2.82 11.89
N LEU A 146 10.46 3.06 13.01
CA LEU A 146 9.12 2.53 13.25
C LEU A 146 8.11 3.00 12.20
N PHE A 147 8.20 4.26 11.74
CA PHE A 147 7.32 4.79 10.69
C PHE A 147 7.47 4.01 9.39
N HIS A 148 8.70 3.80 8.92
CA HIS A 148 8.95 3.06 7.69
C HIS A 148 8.65 1.57 7.83
N ALA A 149 8.98 0.96 8.98
CA ALA A 149 8.63 -0.42 9.27
C ALA A 149 7.11 -0.65 9.27
N TRP A 150 6.33 0.24 9.86
CA TRP A 150 4.86 0.15 9.84
C TRP A 150 4.33 0.12 8.40
N LYS A 151 4.79 1.02 7.53
CA LYS A 151 4.37 1.06 6.13
C LYS A 151 4.77 -0.21 5.37
N LEU A 152 5.99 -0.68 5.57
CA LEU A 152 6.49 -1.91 4.95
C LEU A 152 5.66 -3.12 5.41
N VAL A 153 5.37 -3.27 6.70
CA VAL A 153 4.50 -4.35 7.21
C VAL A 153 3.10 -4.26 6.60
N VAL A 154 2.49 -3.07 6.52
CA VAL A 154 1.17 -2.92 5.87
C VAL A 154 1.22 -3.42 4.43
N ALA A 155 2.22 -3.01 3.64
CA ALA A 155 2.36 -3.43 2.24
C ALA A 155 2.69 -4.93 2.08
N LEU A 156 3.55 -5.49 2.94
CA LEU A 156 3.96 -6.89 2.93
C LEU A 156 2.83 -7.83 3.35
N GLU A 157 2.07 -7.49 4.39
CA GLU A 157 0.96 -8.33 4.85
C GLU A 157 -0.19 -8.30 3.83
N ASN A 158 -0.47 -7.14 3.25
CA ASN A 158 -1.48 -7.02 2.19
C ASN A 158 -1.09 -7.87 0.97
N ILE A 159 0.16 -7.80 0.52
CA ILE A 159 0.58 -8.60 -0.63
C ILE A 159 0.65 -10.09 -0.33
N CYS A 160 0.95 -10.48 0.92
CA CYS A 160 0.93 -11.87 1.37
C CYS A 160 -0.46 -12.51 1.21
N ARG A 161 -1.52 -11.77 1.53
CA ARG A 161 -2.91 -12.25 1.36
C ARG A 161 -3.30 -12.44 -0.11
N MET A 162 -2.64 -11.72 -1.02
CA MET A 162 -2.84 -11.78 -2.46
C MET A 162 -1.83 -12.67 -3.18
N GLU A 163 -0.90 -13.30 -2.45
CA GLU A 163 0.11 -14.16 -3.05
C GLU A 163 -0.55 -15.40 -3.64
N VAL A 164 -0.19 -15.71 -4.89
CA VAL A 164 -0.65 -16.91 -5.59
C VAL A 164 0.58 -17.68 -6.05
N ARG A 165 0.61 -19.00 -5.81
CA ARG A 165 1.77 -19.84 -6.12
C ARG A 165 1.70 -20.49 -7.49
N GLY A 166 2.87 -20.58 -8.12
CA GLY A 166 3.08 -21.19 -9.42
C GLY A 166 3.45 -20.12 -10.43
N ARG A 167 4.71 -20.16 -10.90
CA ARG A 167 5.25 -19.16 -11.83
C ARG A 167 5.15 -17.72 -11.33
N ASP A 168 5.42 -17.52 -10.04
CA ASP A 168 5.24 -16.25 -9.37
C ASP A 168 6.55 -15.56 -8.94
N SER A 169 6.48 -14.25 -8.79
CA SER A 169 7.53 -13.41 -8.23
C SER A 169 6.89 -12.30 -7.40
N CYS A 170 7.57 -11.80 -6.39
CA CYS A 170 7.06 -10.72 -5.54
C CYS A 170 8.12 -9.64 -5.41
N GLY A 171 7.70 -8.39 -5.41
CA GLY A 171 8.58 -7.26 -5.18
C GLY A 171 7.90 -6.16 -4.41
N ILE A 172 8.71 -5.37 -3.73
CA ILE A 172 8.30 -4.17 -3.01
C ILE A 172 9.34 -3.09 -3.29
N CYS A 173 8.85 -1.88 -3.56
CA CYS A 173 9.71 -0.71 -3.61
C CYS A 173 9.30 0.30 -2.54
N THR A 174 10.29 1.03 -2.07
CA THR A 174 10.11 2.16 -1.15
C THR A 174 10.96 3.31 -1.62
N ARG A 175 10.33 4.44 -1.89
CA ARG A 175 11.04 5.70 -2.12
C ARG A 175 11.17 6.43 -0.81
N ILE A 176 12.37 6.93 -0.53
CA ILE A 176 12.70 7.77 0.61
C ILE A 176 13.17 9.14 0.12
N THR A 177 12.61 10.19 0.69
CA THR A 177 13.06 11.57 0.47
C THR A 177 13.85 12.05 1.66
N LEU A 178 15.08 12.52 1.43
CA LEU A 178 15.91 13.22 2.41
C LEU A 178 16.27 14.61 1.92
N THR A 179 16.56 15.53 2.84
CA THR A 179 17.24 16.78 2.47
C THR A 179 18.69 16.51 2.04
N ASP A 180 19.28 17.41 1.26
CA ASP A 180 20.71 17.33 0.89
C ASP A 180 21.64 17.18 2.10
N ALA A 181 21.30 17.81 3.22
CA ALA A 181 22.08 17.74 4.46
C ALA A 181 22.02 16.34 5.09
N GLN A 182 20.81 15.80 5.24
CA GLN A 182 20.59 14.45 5.78
C GLN A 182 21.23 13.38 4.89
N TYR A 183 21.12 13.51 3.57
CA TYR A 183 21.74 12.57 2.65
C TYR A 183 23.28 12.58 2.73
N LYS A 184 23.90 13.76 2.88
CA LYS A 184 25.34 13.87 3.11
C LYS A 184 25.76 13.28 4.45
N GLU A 185 24.95 13.49 5.49
CA GLU A 185 25.17 12.88 6.80
C GLU A 185 25.13 11.35 6.73
N PHE A 186 24.14 10.79 6.03
CA PHE A 186 24.06 9.35 5.73
C PHE A 186 25.33 8.85 5.02
N LEU A 187 25.77 9.51 3.95
CA LEU A 187 26.99 9.09 3.25
C LEU A 187 28.24 9.14 4.14
N ASN A 188 28.32 10.13 5.04
CA ASN A 188 29.43 10.27 5.97
C ASN A 188 29.39 9.26 7.12
N SER A 189 28.23 8.66 7.41
CA SER A 189 28.10 7.63 8.44
C SER A 189 28.49 6.23 7.94
N LEU A 190 28.57 6.03 6.62
CA LEU A 190 28.96 4.75 6.04
C LEU A 190 30.44 4.46 6.23
N ASP A 191 30.77 3.24 6.67
CA ASP A 191 32.14 2.76 6.62
C ASP A 191 32.60 2.41 5.18
N SER A 192 33.88 2.08 5.02
CA SER A 192 34.47 1.80 3.71
C SER A 192 33.91 0.58 2.98
N GLU A 193 33.31 -0.38 3.70
CA GLU A 193 32.65 -1.55 3.12
C GLU A 193 31.22 -1.19 2.71
N GLN A 194 30.48 -0.54 3.61
CA GLN A 194 29.14 -0.02 3.36
C GLN A 194 29.10 0.92 2.16
N GLN A 195 30.07 1.82 2.02
CA GLN A 195 30.17 2.71 0.86
C GLN A 195 30.31 1.94 -0.45
N LYS A 196 31.16 0.90 -0.50
CA LYS A 196 31.31 0.05 -1.69
C LYS A 196 30.04 -0.73 -2.01
N ILE A 197 29.32 -1.19 -1.00
CA ILE A 197 28.02 -1.85 -1.19
C ILE A 197 27.00 -0.85 -1.74
N TRP A 198 26.94 0.36 -1.17
CA TRP A 198 26.06 1.43 -1.61
C TRP A 198 26.28 1.82 -3.08
N GLU A 199 27.55 2.00 -3.48
CA GLU A 199 27.92 2.27 -4.88
C GLU A 199 27.52 1.10 -5.78
N ARG A 200 27.87 -0.14 -5.40
CA ARG A 200 27.50 -1.34 -6.16
C ARG A 200 26.00 -1.52 -6.33
N ARG A 201 25.17 -1.14 -5.36
CA ARG A 201 23.71 -1.26 -5.45
C ARG A 201 23.09 -0.30 -6.47
N GLN A 202 23.83 0.74 -6.88
CA GLN A 202 23.39 1.71 -7.90
C GLN A 202 23.81 1.32 -9.32
N GLU A 203 24.78 0.42 -9.47
CA GLU A 203 25.32 -0.04 -10.77
C GLU A 203 24.39 -0.96 -11.59
N PRO A 204 23.51 -1.81 -11.01
CA PRO A 204 22.68 -2.72 -11.79
C PRO A 204 21.85 -1.99 -12.85
N GLN A 205 22.05 -2.43 -14.10
CA GLN A 205 21.31 -1.92 -15.26
C GLN A 205 19.80 -2.14 -15.12
N ASP A 206 19.41 -3.32 -14.66
CA ASP A 206 18.01 -3.68 -14.43
C ASP A 206 17.65 -3.44 -12.96
N PHE A 207 16.38 -3.12 -12.68
CA PHE A 207 15.89 -2.94 -11.31
C PHE A 207 15.67 -4.31 -10.66
N VAL A 208 16.68 -4.83 -9.99
CA VAL A 208 16.71 -6.19 -9.41
C VAL A 208 16.62 -6.17 -7.89
N ASN A 209 16.76 -7.33 -7.24
CA ASN A 209 16.78 -7.36 -5.78
C ASN A 209 17.95 -6.52 -5.22
N LEU A 210 17.70 -5.81 -4.13
CA LEU A 210 18.63 -4.88 -3.49
C LEU A 210 19.15 -3.75 -4.41
N ALA A 211 18.60 -3.54 -5.60
CA ALA A 211 18.97 -2.37 -6.41
C ALA A 211 18.52 -1.08 -5.72
N VAL A 212 19.33 -0.03 -5.86
CA VAL A 212 19.03 1.32 -5.37
C VAL A 212 19.13 2.31 -6.53
N ARG A 213 18.17 3.23 -6.62
CA ARG A 213 18.25 4.41 -7.51
C ARG A 213 18.34 5.65 -6.65
N VAL A 214 19.34 6.49 -6.90
CA VAL A 214 19.54 7.76 -6.20
C VAL A 214 19.41 8.89 -7.20
N PHE A 215 18.59 9.88 -6.89
CA PHE A 215 18.40 11.03 -7.75
C PHE A 215 18.28 12.33 -6.95
N PRO A 216 19.22 13.29 -7.12
CA PRO A 216 19.10 14.61 -6.54
C PRO A 216 18.01 15.45 -7.23
N VAL A 217 17.04 15.96 -6.46
CA VAL A 217 15.97 16.85 -6.93
C VAL A 217 16.02 18.15 -6.13
N ALA A 218 16.48 19.24 -6.76
CA ALA A 218 16.60 20.55 -6.13
C ALA A 218 17.43 20.54 -4.82
N ASP A 219 16.78 20.63 -3.65
CA ASP A 219 17.38 20.63 -2.31
C ASP A 219 17.19 19.30 -1.55
N ARG A 220 16.74 18.26 -2.26
CA ARG A 220 16.42 16.94 -1.73
C ARG A 220 17.12 15.86 -2.54
N VAL A 221 17.27 14.69 -1.92
CA VAL A 221 17.74 13.48 -2.57
C VAL A 221 16.65 12.42 -2.44
N GLU A 222 16.18 11.94 -3.59
CA GLU A 222 15.23 10.85 -3.69
C GLU A 222 16.00 9.54 -3.83
N THR A 223 15.70 8.57 -2.97
CA THR A 223 16.30 7.24 -2.99
C THR A 223 15.21 6.20 -3.13
N VAL A 224 15.28 5.34 -4.14
CA VAL A 224 14.34 4.22 -4.33
C VAL A 224 15.05 2.90 -4.08
N PHE A 225 14.57 2.16 -3.09
CA PHE A 225 15.01 0.80 -2.79
C PHE A 225 14.09 -0.22 -3.46
N SER A 226 14.69 -1.30 -3.97
CA SER A 226 13.99 -2.45 -4.54
C SER A 226 14.33 -3.72 -3.75
N TYR A 227 13.30 -4.47 -3.36
CA TYR A 227 13.42 -5.82 -2.83
C TYR A 227 12.57 -6.75 -3.69
N LYS A 228 13.17 -7.83 -4.20
CA LYS A 228 12.55 -8.69 -5.20
C LYS A 228 12.92 -10.15 -4.99
N VAL A 229 11.93 -11.00 -5.17
CA VAL A 229 12.07 -12.46 -5.12
C VAL A 229 11.41 -13.05 -6.35
N ALA A 230 12.09 -13.95 -7.03
CA ALA A 230 11.56 -14.69 -8.16
C ALA A 230 11.80 -16.19 -7.93
N GLN A 231 10.73 -16.93 -7.58
CA GLN A 231 10.80 -18.35 -7.25
C GLN A 231 9.72 -19.12 -8.01
N GLU A 232 10.12 -20.02 -8.89
CA GLU A 232 9.17 -20.82 -9.69
C GLU A 232 8.37 -21.82 -8.84
N VAL A 233 8.96 -22.26 -7.71
CA VAL A 233 8.41 -23.27 -6.80
C VAL A 233 8.63 -22.81 -5.35
N GLY A 234 7.59 -22.92 -4.52
CA GLY A 234 7.58 -22.53 -3.12
C GLY A 234 6.19 -22.68 -2.49
N ALA A 235 6.09 -22.46 -1.19
CA ALA A 235 4.84 -22.41 -0.44
C ALA A 235 4.27 -20.99 -0.35
N LEU A 236 2.97 -20.88 -0.05
CA LEU A 236 2.33 -19.58 0.21
C LEU A 236 3.05 -18.85 1.36
N GLY A 237 3.37 -17.58 1.17
CA GLY A 237 4.11 -16.75 2.12
C GLY A 237 5.63 -16.81 1.98
N ASP A 238 6.19 -17.66 1.11
CA ASP A 238 7.64 -17.79 0.96
C ASP A 238 8.27 -16.54 0.35
N ASN A 239 7.64 -15.95 -0.67
CA ASN A 239 8.17 -14.73 -1.28
C ASN A 239 8.16 -13.58 -0.28
N VAL A 240 7.05 -13.40 0.45
CA VAL A 240 6.94 -12.33 1.45
C VAL A 240 7.92 -12.54 2.60
N ARG A 241 8.15 -13.78 3.03
CA ARG A 241 9.17 -14.08 4.05
C ARG A 241 10.57 -13.69 3.58
N ALA A 242 10.94 -14.02 2.35
CA ALA A 242 12.22 -13.62 1.78
C ALA A 242 12.36 -12.09 1.68
N LEU A 243 11.28 -11.37 1.32
CA LEU A 243 11.28 -9.91 1.36
C LEU A 243 11.47 -9.36 2.79
N TYR A 244 10.80 -9.95 3.79
CA TYR A 244 11.04 -9.59 5.20
C TYR A 244 12.51 -9.77 5.59
N GLU A 245 13.13 -10.89 5.20
CA GLU A 245 14.52 -11.20 5.50
C GLU A 245 15.48 -10.21 4.83
N ASP A 246 15.30 -9.90 3.54
CA ASP A 246 16.15 -8.95 2.82
C ASP A 246 16.06 -7.55 3.42
N ILE A 247 14.84 -7.08 3.75
CA ILE A 247 14.62 -5.75 4.34
C ILE A 247 15.18 -5.69 5.77
N ALA A 248 14.92 -6.71 6.60
CA ALA A 248 15.41 -6.73 7.98
C ALA A 248 16.95 -6.70 8.06
N ASN A 249 17.62 -7.32 7.09
CA ASN A 249 19.08 -7.39 7.04
C ASN A 249 19.73 -6.22 6.26
N ASP A 250 18.95 -5.30 5.69
CA ASP A 250 19.47 -4.15 4.94
C ASP A 250 19.82 -2.98 5.87
N SER A 251 21.04 -3.01 6.44
CA SER A 251 21.52 -1.94 7.31
C SER A 251 21.57 -0.57 6.61
N LEU A 252 21.86 -0.52 5.31
CA LEU A 252 21.91 0.73 4.55
C LEU A 252 20.52 1.38 4.46
N PHE A 253 19.47 0.58 4.27
CA PHE A 253 18.10 1.08 4.34
C PHE A 253 17.77 1.63 5.73
N TRP A 254 18.05 0.86 6.79
CA TRP A 254 17.72 1.28 8.15
C TRP A 254 18.49 2.51 8.63
N ASP A 255 19.75 2.65 8.22
CA ASP A 255 20.57 3.84 8.50
C ASP A 255 20.06 5.05 7.71
N LEU A 256 19.62 4.87 6.46
CA LEU A 256 19.07 5.95 5.64
C LEU A 256 17.71 6.46 6.15
N VAL A 257 16.87 5.60 6.70
CA VAL A 257 15.52 5.99 7.18
C VAL A 257 15.50 6.47 8.63
N ASP A 258 16.65 6.54 9.31
CA ASP A 258 16.73 6.93 10.72
C ASP A 258 16.65 8.46 10.95
N PHE A 259 16.57 9.25 9.88
CA PHE A 259 16.39 10.69 9.95
C PHE A 259 14.93 11.10 10.17
N GLU A 260 14.72 12.10 11.03
CA GLU A 260 13.40 12.72 11.21
C GLU A 260 12.85 13.28 9.91
N GLN A 261 11.52 13.22 9.76
CA GLN A 261 10.77 13.73 8.60
C GLN A 261 11.12 13.08 7.25
N SER A 262 11.80 11.93 7.25
CA SER A 262 11.98 11.12 6.04
C SER A 262 10.60 10.67 5.53
N ALA A 263 10.22 11.21 4.37
CA ALA A 263 8.99 10.85 3.70
C ALA A 263 9.17 9.56 2.91
N SER A 264 8.08 8.81 2.73
CA SER A 264 8.12 7.65 1.84
C SER A 264 6.82 7.38 1.09
N ILE A 265 6.93 6.65 -0.02
CA ILE A 265 5.82 5.96 -0.68
C ILE A 265 6.24 4.50 -0.83
N VAL A 266 5.35 3.58 -0.46
CA VAL A 266 5.62 2.14 -0.46
C VAL A 266 4.52 1.43 -1.22
N TYR A 267 4.92 0.57 -2.16
CA TYR A 267 3.99 -0.35 -2.81
C TYR A 267 4.70 -1.62 -3.25
N SER A 268 3.91 -2.69 -3.34
CA SER A 268 4.32 -4.05 -3.61
C SER A 268 3.45 -4.68 -4.67
N HIS A 269 3.99 -5.71 -5.29
CA HIS A 269 3.32 -6.46 -6.33
C HIS A 269 3.69 -7.93 -6.28
N SER A 270 2.69 -8.80 -6.39
CA SER A 270 2.84 -10.23 -6.62
C SER A 270 2.49 -10.49 -8.08
N ARG A 271 3.46 -10.96 -8.86
CA ARG A 271 3.32 -11.20 -10.29
C ARG A 271 3.05 -12.67 -10.55
N TRP A 272 2.01 -12.94 -11.31
CA TRP A 272 1.77 -14.20 -12.00
C TRP A 272 2.21 -14.05 -13.47
N ALA A 273 3.30 -14.70 -13.87
CA ALA A 273 3.95 -14.40 -15.15
C ALA A 273 3.10 -14.79 -16.39
N SER A 274 2.56 -13.79 -17.11
CA SER A 274 1.96 -13.91 -18.45
C SER A 274 3.04 -13.74 -19.54
N ASN A 275 3.66 -12.56 -19.60
CA ASN A 275 4.70 -12.18 -20.55
C ASN A 275 6.08 -12.13 -19.90
N GLY A 276 7.05 -12.88 -20.42
CA GLY A 276 8.41 -12.98 -19.87
C GLY A 276 8.54 -14.02 -18.76
N ILE A 277 9.76 -14.57 -18.61
CA ILE A 277 10.06 -15.62 -17.62
C ILE A 277 9.93 -15.11 -16.18
N ILE A 278 9.99 -16.04 -15.22
CA ILE A 278 10.07 -15.71 -13.80
C ILE A 278 11.53 -15.36 -13.52
N SER A 279 11.81 -14.08 -13.28
CA SER A 279 13.14 -13.58 -12.96
C SER A 279 13.03 -12.23 -12.26
N GLU A 280 14.04 -11.84 -11.49
CA GLU A 280 14.05 -10.55 -10.79
C GLU A 280 13.89 -9.34 -11.72
N PRO A 281 14.53 -9.27 -12.91
CA PRO A 281 14.31 -8.16 -13.85
C PRO A 281 12.86 -8.04 -14.35
N ASN A 282 12.12 -9.15 -14.40
CA ASN A 282 10.71 -9.17 -14.79
C ASN A 282 9.75 -9.01 -13.59
N CYS A 283 10.25 -9.08 -12.37
CA CYS A 283 9.45 -8.87 -11.16
C CYS A 283 9.14 -7.38 -11.01
N HIS A 284 7.90 -7.05 -10.65
CA HIS A 284 7.48 -5.67 -10.44
C HIS A 284 7.70 -5.27 -8.97
N PRO A 285 7.84 -3.97 -8.64
CA PRO A 285 7.82 -2.81 -9.55
C PRO A 285 9.01 -2.75 -10.51
N VAL A 286 8.81 -2.28 -11.74
CA VAL A 286 9.86 -2.06 -12.76
C VAL A 286 10.15 -0.56 -12.89
N ASP A 287 11.39 -0.18 -13.22
CA ASP A 287 11.80 1.22 -13.38
C ASP A 287 11.72 1.71 -14.85
N GLU A 288 12.08 2.95 -15.12
CA GLU A 288 12.10 3.57 -16.46
C GLU A 288 13.41 3.39 -17.22
N VAL A 289 14.45 2.87 -16.56
CA VAL A 289 15.79 2.78 -17.15
C VAL A 289 15.80 1.96 -18.44
N THR A 290 16.46 2.50 -19.46
CA THR A 290 16.64 1.91 -20.79
C THR A 290 18.11 1.90 -21.18
N VAL A 291 18.42 1.21 -22.28
CA VAL A 291 19.76 1.08 -22.86
C VAL A 291 19.81 1.83 -24.18
N THR A 292 20.79 2.71 -24.33
CA THR A 292 21.08 3.43 -25.58
C THR A 292 21.77 2.52 -26.60
N GLU A 293 21.90 2.95 -27.87
CA GLU A 293 22.63 2.19 -28.90
C GLU A 293 24.11 1.99 -28.53
N GLU A 294 24.68 2.90 -27.73
CA GLU A 294 26.04 2.83 -27.19
C GLU A 294 26.17 1.90 -25.98
N GLY A 295 25.08 1.27 -25.53
CA GLY A 295 25.07 0.37 -24.38
C GLY A 295 25.03 1.08 -23.02
N VAL A 296 24.82 2.40 -23.00
CA VAL A 296 24.76 3.20 -21.77
C VAL A 296 23.34 3.19 -21.20
N THR A 297 23.22 2.95 -19.90
CA THR A 297 21.96 3.05 -19.17
C THR A 297 21.55 4.50 -18.95
N SER A 298 20.30 4.81 -19.24
CA SER A 298 19.77 6.18 -19.08
C SER A 298 18.24 6.20 -18.98
N ASN A 299 17.72 7.36 -18.58
CA ASN A 299 16.32 7.74 -18.73
C ASN A 299 16.21 9.04 -19.55
N LEU A 300 15.01 9.38 -19.99
CA LEU A 300 14.72 10.51 -20.88
C LEU A 300 14.32 11.76 -20.11
N SER A 301 13.57 11.62 -19.01
CA SER A 301 13.04 12.77 -18.27
C SER A 301 14.02 13.33 -17.25
N GLY A 302 15.02 12.55 -16.83
CA GLY A 302 15.85 12.88 -15.68
C GLY A 302 15.09 12.70 -14.36
N HIS A 303 14.17 11.74 -14.27
CA HIS A 303 13.46 11.40 -13.04
C HIS A 303 13.38 9.89 -12.88
N ILE A 304 13.54 9.40 -11.65
CA ILE A 304 13.22 8.00 -11.35
C ILE A 304 11.71 7.83 -11.42
N THR A 305 11.26 6.81 -12.14
CA THR A 305 9.86 6.39 -12.25
C THR A 305 9.76 4.89 -12.07
N THR A 306 8.96 4.46 -11.11
CA THR A 306 8.68 3.04 -10.89
C THR A 306 7.21 2.75 -11.13
N ALA A 307 6.90 1.55 -11.65
CA ALA A 307 5.52 1.12 -11.84
C ALA A 307 5.32 -0.38 -11.65
N CYS A 308 4.11 -0.79 -11.29
CA CYS A 308 3.65 -2.17 -11.39
C CYS A 308 2.35 -2.26 -12.19
N VAL A 309 2.11 -3.44 -12.78
CA VAL A 309 0.97 -3.68 -13.67
C VAL A 309 0.33 -5.02 -13.34
N ASN A 310 -0.94 -4.98 -12.94
CA ASN A 310 -1.82 -6.13 -13.01
C ASN A 310 -2.47 -6.16 -14.38
N GLY A 311 -2.59 -7.34 -14.99
CA GLY A 311 -3.10 -7.50 -16.37
C GLY A 311 -2.00 -7.34 -17.41
N ASP A 312 -2.40 -7.06 -18.64
CA ASP A 312 -1.50 -7.03 -19.80
C ASP A 312 -1.65 -5.72 -20.59
N VAL A 313 -0.53 -5.20 -21.09
CA VAL A 313 -0.47 -4.12 -22.09
C VAL A 313 -0.30 -4.76 -23.47
N ASP A 314 -1.41 -4.96 -24.18
CA ASP A 314 -1.47 -5.78 -25.40
C ASP A 314 -0.59 -5.22 -26.54
N ASN A 315 -0.48 -3.90 -26.64
CA ASN A 315 0.27 -3.22 -27.69
C ASN A 315 1.73 -2.89 -27.31
N TYR A 316 2.28 -3.47 -26.24
CA TYR A 316 3.62 -3.14 -25.73
C TYR A 316 4.74 -3.30 -26.76
N GLN A 317 4.65 -4.28 -27.68
CA GLN A 317 5.65 -4.49 -28.73
C GLN A 317 5.68 -3.34 -29.73
N ALA A 318 4.51 -2.82 -30.12
CA ALA A 318 4.41 -1.67 -31.02
C ALA A 318 4.95 -0.41 -30.34
N LEU A 319 4.60 -0.19 -29.07
CA LEU A 319 5.12 0.91 -28.25
C LEU A 319 6.64 0.83 -28.09
N LYS A 320 7.19 -0.35 -27.81
CA LYS A 320 8.64 -0.60 -27.70
C LYS A 320 9.35 -0.29 -29.02
N ALA A 321 8.81 -0.74 -30.15
CA ALA A 321 9.39 -0.47 -31.47
C ALA A 321 9.37 1.02 -31.82
N ARG A 322 8.27 1.72 -31.51
CA ARG A 322 8.14 3.17 -31.71
C ARG A 322 9.16 3.94 -30.87
N LEU A 323 9.26 3.64 -29.58
CA LEU A 323 10.22 4.28 -28.68
C LEU A 323 11.65 4.11 -29.19
N TYR A 324 12.03 2.90 -29.61
CA TYR A 324 13.35 2.66 -30.17
C TYR A 324 13.58 3.47 -31.45
N GLY A 325 12.59 3.54 -32.34
CA GLY A 325 12.68 4.32 -33.58
C GLY A 325 12.82 5.82 -33.36
N GLU A 326 12.04 6.39 -32.43
CA GLU A 326 11.95 7.82 -32.17
C GLU A 326 13.04 8.35 -31.22
N LYS A 327 13.38 7.57 -30.19
CA LYS A 327 14.26 8.00 -29.10
C LYS A 327 15.62 7.32 -29.08
N LYS A 328 15.81 6.19 -29.78
CA LYS A 328 17.03 5.35 -29.71
C LYS A 328 17.28 4.71 -28.35
N HIS A 329 16.22 4.53 -27.56
CA HIS A 329 16.26 3.85 -26.28
C HIS A 329 15.59 2.48 -26.40
N ALA A 330 16.26 1.44 -25.90
CA ALA A 330 15.78 0.06 -25.92
C ALA A 330 15.61 -0.49 -24.50
N ILE A 331 14.55 -1.28 -24.30
CA ILE A 331 14.40 -2.08 -23.08
C ILE A 331 15.44 -3.22 -23.10
N SER A 332 16.15 -3.40 -21.97
CA SER A 332 17.11 -4.49 -21.74
C SER A 332 16.56 -5.85 -22.19
N HIS A 333 17.43 -6.67 -22.80
CA HIS A 333 17.05 -8.00 -23.30
C HIS A 333 16.72 -8.98 -22.17
N ASN A 334 17.12 -8.70 -20.93
CA ASN A 334 16.77 -9.48 -19.75
C ASN A 334 15.31 -9.27 -19.30
N ILE A 335 14.67 -8.21 -19.79
CA ILE A 335 13.31 -7.82 -19.41
C ILE A 335 12.35 -8.17 -20.55
N GLY A 336 11.54 -9.19 -20.32
CA GLY A 336 10.51 -9.69 -21.24
C GLY A 336 9.08 -9.35 -20.84
N THR A 337 8.85 -8.80 -19.64
CA THR A 337 7.51 -8.35 -19.22
C THR A 337 7.09 -7.09 -19.97
N ASP A 338 5.84 -7.10 -20.43
CA ASP A 338 5.13 -5.98 -21.01
C ASP A 338 5.08 -4.77 -20.07
N ALA A 339 4.93 -4.99 -18.77
CA ALA A 339 4.86 -3.94 -17.75
C ALA A 339 6.02 -2.93 -17.79
N LYS A 340 7.22 -3.32 -18.24
CA LYS A 340 8.37 -2.42 -18.39
C LYS A 340 8.10 -1.29 -19.38
N ILE A 341 7.17 -1.45 -20.32
CA ILE A 341 6.81 -0.36 -21.24
C ILE A 341 6.16 0.82 -20.52
N VAL A 342 5.46 0.58 -19.40
CA VAL A 342 4.68 1.60 -18.68
C VAL A 342 5.57 2.73 -18.14
N PRO A 343 6.55 2.47 -17.25
CA PRO A 343 7.40 3.55 -16.73
C PRO A 343 8.28 4.15 -17.83
N VAL A 344 8.70 3.37 -18.82
CA VAL A 344 9.53 3.84 -19.94
C VAL A 344 8.74 4.79 -20.86
N LEU A 345 7.49 4.46 -21.18
CA LEU A 345 6.63 5.31 -22.00
C LEU A 345 6.25 6.58 -21.25
N PHE A 346 5.93 6.47 -19.95
CA PHE A 346 5.71 7.62 -19.10
C PHE A 346 6.92 8.55 -19.07
N ASP A 347 8.12 8.02 -18.87
CA ASP A 347 9.37 8.79 -18.85
C ASP A 347 9.60 9.56 -20.16
N ALA A 348 9.36 8.91 -21.31
CA ALA A 348 9.42 9.58 -22.60
C ALA A 348 8.41 10.74 -22.75
N MET A 349 7.18 10.55 -22.26
CA MET A 349 6.14 11.58 -22.30
C MET A 349 6.41 12.70 -21.30
N LEU A 350 6.89 12.37 -20.09
CA LEU A 350 7.27 13.35 -19.08
C LEU A 350 8.41 14.24 -19.60
N ALA A 351 9.36 13.67 -20.34
CA ALA A 351 10.42 14.44 -20.98
C ALA A 351 9.89 15.50 -21.96
N GLU A 352 8.76 15.26 -22.62
CA GLU A 352 8.08 16.16 -23.56
C GLU A 352 7.13 17.15 -22.87
N GLU A 353 6.21 16.64 -22.05
CA GLU A 353 5.11 17.40 -21.44
C GLU A 353 5.56 18.29 -20.28
N LYS A 354 6.61 17.87 -19.54
CA LYS A 354 7.06 18.48 -18.27
C LYS A 354 5.95 18.61 -17.21
N ASP A 355 4.92 17.78 -17.33
CA ASP A 355 3.74 17.74 -16.47
C ASP A 355 3.41 16.25 -16.20
N PRO A 356 3.69 15.74 -14.98
CA PRO A 356 3.47 14.34 -14.63
C PRO A 356 2.04 13.87 -14.82
N GLU A 357 1.04 14.71 -14.53
CA GLU A 357 -0.36 14.34 -14.67
C GLU A 357 -0.75 14.14 -16.14
N LYS A 358 -0.33 15.06 -17.01
CA LYS A 358 -0.58 14.95 -18.46
C LYS A 358 0.18 13.79 -19.08
N ALA A 359 1.45 13.61 -18.70
CA ALA A 359 2.26 12.48 -19.14
C ALA A 359 1.61 11.14 -18.74
N PHE A 360 1.07 11.04 -17.52
CA PHE A 360 0.37 9.85 -17.07
C PHE A 360 -0.92 9.58 -17.85
N CYS A 361 -1.77 10.60 -18.05
CA CYS A 361 -3.00 10.45 -18.84
C CYS A 361 -2.69 10.02 -20.28
N ARG A 362 -1.72 10.67 -20.92
CA ARG A 362 -1.29 10.32 -22.29
C ARG A 362 -0.76 8.89 -22.36
N MET A 363 0.05 8.46 -21.38
CA MET A 363 0.59 7.11 -21.31
C MET A 363 -0.52 6.06 -21.21
N VAL A 364 -1.48 6.26 -20.29
CA VAL A 364 -2.63 5.37 -20.11
C VAL A 364 -3.52 5.33 -21.36
N GLY A 365 -3.68 6.49 -22.04
CA GLY A 365 -4.44 6.59 -23.28
C GLY A 365 -3.83 5.80 -24.44
N GLU A 366 -2.50 5.73 -24.52
CA GLU A 366 -1.78 4.97 -25.56
C GLU A 366 -1.68 3.46 -25.27
N CYS A 367 -1.84 3.04 -24.02
CA CYS A 367 -1.84 1.61 -23.66
C CYS A 367 -3.17 0.94 -24.02
N GLU A 368 -3.09 -0.15 -24.80
CA GLU A 368 -4.22 -1.03 -25.09
C GLU A 368 -4.18 -2.27 -24.18
N GLY A 369 -5.35 -2.80 -23.86
CA GLY A 369 -5.50 -4.01 -23.03
C GLY A 369 -6.38 -3.79 -21.81
N SER A 370 -6.26 -4.69 -20.84
CA SER A 370 -6.97 -4.65 -19.57
C SER A 370 -5.98 -4.71 -18.42
N PHE A 371 -5.79 -3.59 -17.74
CA PHE A 371 -4.75 -3.43 -16.74
C PHE A 371 -5.16 -2.56 -15.56
N ALA A 372 -4.49 -2.78 -14.43
CA ALA A 372 -4.40 -1.82 -13.34
C ALA A 372 -2.92 -1.42 -13.19
N ILE A 373 -2.65 -0.12 -13.19
CA ILE A 373 -1.29 0.44 -13.09
C ILE A 373 -1.17 1.21 -11.77
N VAL A 374 -0.04 1.00 -11.09
CA VAL A 374 0.46 1.92 -10.07
C VAL A 374 1.76 2.51 -10.58
N LEU A 375 1.89 3.82 -10.53
CA LEU A 375 3.09 4.53 -10.95
C LEU A 375 3.46 5.60 -9.92
N GLU A 376 4.75 5.71 -9.70
CA GLU A 376 5.38 6.63 -8.77
C GLU A 376 6.57 7.29 -9.47
N THR A 377 6.75 8.61 -9.29
CA THR A 377 7.83 9.35 -9.96
C THR A 377 8.39 10.46 -9.08
N THR A 378 9.69 10.66 -9.17
CA THR A 378 10.41 11.77 -8.49
C THR A 378 10.11 13.14 -9.09
N ALA A 379 9.42 13.21 -10.24
CA ALA A 379 8.89 14.46 -10.77
C ALA A 379 7.67 14.98 -9.98
N ASP A 380 7.04 14.12 -9.18
CA ASP A 380 5.89 14.45 -8.34
C ASP A 380 5.93 13.66 -7.01
N PRO A 381 6.89 13.97 -6.12
CA PRO A 381 7.24 13.14 -4.97
C PRO A 381 6.17 13.07 -3.87
N ASP A 382 5.09 13.83 -3.96
CA ASP A 382 4.01 13.82 -2.97
C ASP A 382 2.76 13.09 -3.46
N ARG A 383 2.80 12.51 -4.67
CA ARG A 383 1.66 11.87 -5.31
C ARG A 383 1.99 10.48 -5.86
N LEU A 384 0.96 9.65 -5.89
CA LEU A 384 0.96 8.32 -6.50
C LEU A 384 -0.16 8.26 -7.54
N TYR A 385 0.15 7.66 -8.69
CA TYR A 385 -0.73 7.59 -9.83
C TYR A 385 -1.31 6.18 -9.97
N LEU A 386 -2.63 6.08 -10.00
CA LEU A 386 -3.37 4.84 -10.21
C LEU A 386 -4.17 4.94 -11.51
N ALA A 387 -4.14 3.90 -12.33
CA ALA A 387 -5.03 3.77 -13.49
C ALA A 387 -5.70 2.39 -13.51
N LEU A 388 -6.95 2.35 -13.95
CA LEU A 388 -7.68 1.12 -14.21
C LEU A 388 -8.39 1.24 -15.55
N LYS A 389 -8.14 0.27 -16.44
CA LYS A 389 -8.75 0.20 -17.77
C LYS A 389 -9.10 -1.25 -18.10
N GLY A 390 -10.29 -1.46 -18.65
CA GLY A 390 -10.85 -2.78 -18.93
C GLY A 390 -11.50 -3.43 -17.71
N SER A 391 -12.08 -4.62 -17.91
CA SER A 391 -12.87 -5.34 -16.91
C SER A 391 -12.10 -6.48 -16.22
N GLY A 392 -10.89 -6.80 -16.67
CA GLY A 392 -10.12 -7.96 -16.21
C GLY A 392 -9.39 -7.75 -14.88
N GLN A 393 -9.28 -6.50 -14.42
CA GLN A 393 -8.56 -6.13 -13.21
C GLN A 393 -9.44 -5.30 -12.28
N SER A 394 -9.01 -5.17 -11.02
CA SER A 394 -9.63 -4.30 -10.04
C SER A 394 -8.59 -3.53 -9.25
N LEU A 395 -9.00 -2.37 -8.72
CA LEU A 395 -8.22 -1.55 -7.83
C LEU A 395 -9.16 -0.82 -6.87
N PHE A 396 -8.80 -0.84 -5.59
CA PHE A 396 -9.56 -0.24 -4.50
C PHE A 396 -8.65 0.72 -3.73
N VAL A 397 -9.21 1.85 -3.30
CA VAL A 397 -8.53 2.85 -2.48
C VAL A 397 -9.26 2.96 -1.13
N GLY A 398 -8.62 2.52 -0.07
CA GLY A 398 -9.08 2.70 1.30
C GLY A 398 -8.78 4.09 1.84
N LEU A 399 -9.71 4.62 2.62
CA LEU A 399 -9.63 5.93 3.25
C LEU A 399 -9.22 5.78 4.73
N MET A 400 -7.95 6.07 5.04
CA MET A 400 -7.42 6.07 6.42
C MET A 400 -7.59 7.47 7.04
N GLU A 401 -7.16 7.68 8.29
CA GLU A 401 -7.23 9.01 8.91
C GLU A 401 -6.22 9.98 8.28
N ASN A 402 -4.99 9.53 8.04
CA ASN A 402 -3.90 10.38 7.53
C ASN A 402 -3.30 9.88 6.21
N GLY A 403 -4.07 9.11 5.44
CA GLY A 403 -3.57 8.56 4.19
C GLY A 403 -4.55 7.67 3.45
N TYR A 404 -4.00 6.99 2.45
CA TYR A 404 -4.70 6.04 1.61
C TYR A 404 -3.94 4.73 1.61
N VAL A 405 -4.66 3.63 1.77
CA VAL A 405 -4.18 2.30 1.39
C VAL A 405 -4.81 1.96 0.05
N PHE A 406 -4.13 1.20 -0.80
CA PHE A 406 -4.74 0.69 -2.03
C PHE A 406 -4.34 -0.75 -2.25
N ALA A 407 -5.24 -1.50 -2.89
CA ALA A 407 -4.97 -2.87 -3.28
C ALA A 407 -5.81 -3.29 -4.48
N SER A 408 -5.34 -4.28 -5.24
CA SER A 408 -6.10 -4.86 -6.34
C SER A 408 -7.31 -5.66 -5.88
N GLU A 409 -7.33 -6.08 -4.61
CA GLU A 409 -8.41 -6.83 -3.99
C GLU A 409 -8.91 -6.18 -2.71
N LEU A 410 -10.21 -6.30 -2.44
CA LEU A 410 -10.85 -5.60 -1.32
C LEU A 410 -10.27 -6.02 0.04
N TYR A 411 -9.90 -7.29 0.21
CA TYR A 411 -9.31 -7.76 1.47
C TYR A 411 -7.93 -7.16 1.75
N GLY A 412 -7.24 -6.58 0.75
CA GLY A 412 -6.00 -5.81 0.93
C GLY A 412 -6.24 -4.37 1.42
N VAL A 413 -7.50 -3.93 1.55
CA VAL A 413 -7.88 -2.59 2.03
C VAL A 413 -8.56 -2.66 3.39
N VAL A 414 -9.49 -3.61 3.58
CA VAL A 414 -10.41 -3.65 4.73
C VAL A 414 -9.74 -3.88 6.08
N GLU A 415 -8.54 -4.47 6.11
CA GLU A 415 -7.74 -4.58 7.34
C GLU A 415 -7.34 -3.20 7.87
N GLN A 416 -7.05 -2.24 7.00
CA GLN A 416 -6.65 -0.89 7.43
C GLN A 416 -7.86 0.01 7.64
N THR A 417 -8.87 -0.09 6.78
CA THR A 417 -10.06 0.77 6.87
C THR A 417 -11.30 0.13 6.22
N PRO A 418 -12.48 0.24 6.86
CA PRO A 418 -13.72 -0.22 6.28
C PRO A 418 -14.29 0.74 5.22
N ARG A 419 -13.68 1.91 4.97
CA ARG A 419 -14.16 2.86 3.96
C ARG A 419 -13.26 2.82 2.74
N PHE A 420 -13.84 2.63 1.56
CA PHE A 420 -13.06 2.53 0.33
C PHE A 420 -13.81 3.05 -0.89
N ILE A 421 -13.05 3.45 -1.90
CA ILE A 421 -13.51 3.74 -3.26
C ILE A 421 -13.10 2.56 -4.15
N ARG A 422 -14.03 2.04 -4.95
CA ARG A 422 -13.74 1.05 -6.00
C ARG A 422 -13.59 1.79 -7.32
N MET A 423 -12.46 1.62 -7.99
CA MET A 423 -12.24 2.20 -9.31
C MET A 423 -13.10 1.50 -10.39
N ASP A 424 -13.45 2.24 -11.43
CA ASP A 424 -14.19 1.74 -12.59
C ASP A 424 -13.30 1.72 -13.84
N GLY A 425 -12.98 0.53 -14.33
CA GLY A 425 -12.17 0.33 -15.54
C GLY A 425 -12.97 0.33 -16.84
N THR A 426 -14.29 0.38 -16.77
CA THR A 426 -15.18 0.04 -17.89
C THR A 426 -16.12 1.16 -18.31
N ALA A 427 -16.42 2.10 -17.40
CA ALA A 427 -17.27 3.24 -17.72
C ALA A 427 -16.60 4.15 -18.75
N GLU A 428 -17.28 4.36 -19.88
CA GLU A 428 -16.90 5.35 -20.88
C GLU A 428 -17.18 6.75 -20.35
N HIS A 429 -16.14 7.60 -20.27
CA HIS A 429 -16.33 8.99 -19.89
C HIS A 429 -17.21 9.74 -20.91
N VAL A 430 -17.02 9.45 -22.20
CA VAL A 430 -17.88 9.93 -23.28
C VAL A 430 -18.69 8.75 -23.82
N PRO A 431 -20.02 8.73 -23.67
CA PRO A 431 -20.85 7.62 -24.16
C PRO A 431 -20.67 7.35 -25.66
N GLY A 432 -20.45 6.09 -26.02
CA GLY A 432 -20.19 5.63 -27.38
C GLY A 432 -18.73 5.76 -27.81
N ARG A 433 -17.81 6.07 -26.89
CA ARG A 433 -16.36 6.18 -27.12
C ARG A 433 -15.57 5.24 -26.20
N PRO A 434 -15.39 3.97 -26.59
CA PRO A 434 -14.69 2.97 -25.78
C PRO A 434 -13.26 3.35 -25.41
N GLU A 435 -12.60 4.18 -26.22
CA GLU A 435 -11.25 4.69 -25.94
C GLU A 435 -11.19 5.59 -24.69
N THR A 436 -12.35 6.12 -24.26
CA THR A 436 -12.48 6.94 -23.04
C THR A 436 -12.84 6.11 -21.81
N ALA A 437 -12.92 4.78 -21.94
CA ALA A 437 -13.24 3.89 -20.85
C ALA A 437 -12.07 3.76 -19.86
N GLY A 438 -12.40 3.78 -18.58
CA GLY A 438 -11.45 3.63 -17.48
C GLY A 438 -11.33 4.88 -16.62
N GLN A 439 -10.49 4.77 -15.60
CA GLN A 439 -10.38 5.78 -14.56
C GLN A 439 -8.94 5.92 -14.09
N ILE A 440 -8.55 7.16 -13.82
CA ILE A 440 -7.31 7.53 -13.16
C ILE A 440 -7.64 8.13 -11.80
N LEU A 441 -6.95 7.69 -10.76
CA LEU A 441 -6.96 8.34 -9.44
C LEU A 441 -5.53 8.75 -9.08
N ILE A 442 -5.36 10.00 -8.63
CA ILE A 442 -4.09 10.52 -8.13
C ILE A 442 -4.23 10.73 -6.63
N LEU A 443 -3.43 10.00 -5.86
CA LEU A 443 -3.43 10.03 -4.41
C LEU A 443 -2.29 10.93 -3.92
N SER A 444 -2.61 11.95 -3.13
CA SER A 444 -1.61 12.85 -2.53
C SER A 444 -1.44 12.58 -1.04
N ARG A 445 -0.21 12.65 -0.53
CA ARG A 445 0.07 12.61 0.91
C ARG A 445 -0.71 13.67 1.68
N GLU A 446 -0.81 14.88 1.13
CA GLU A 446 -1.54 15.99 1.74
C GLU A 446 -3.05 15.75 1.85
N GLY A 447 -3.57 14.82 1.04
CA GLY A 447 -4.99 14.49 0.99
C GLY A 447 -5.53 13.79 2.22
N ARG A 448 -4.67 13.21 3.08
CA ARG A 448 -5.01 12.71 4.43
C ARG A 448 -6.32 11.90 4.48
N GLY A 449 -6.44 10.93 3.57
CA GLY A 449 -7.58 10.00 3.52
C GLY A 449 -8.93 10.62 3.14
N GLN A 450 -8.98 11.90 2.78
CA GLN A 450 -10.21 12.57 2.37
C GLN A 450 -10.54 12.23 0.91
N TRP A 451 -11.73 11.68 0.66
CA TRP A 451 -12.12 11.27 -0.68
C TRP A 451 -12.17 12.44 -1.69
N ASP A 452 -12.45 13.66 -1.23
CA ASP A 452 -12.53 14.86 -2.05
C ASP A 452 -11.16 15.48 -2.36
N ALA A 453 -10.11 15.04 -1.67
CA ALA A 453 -8.73 15.35 -2.00
C ALA A 453 -8.13 14.39 -3.05
N ILE A 454 -8.80 13.28 -3.36
CA ILE A 454 -8.41 12.39 -4.47
C ILE A 454 -8.77 13.06 -5.78
N LYS A 455 -7.76 13.29 -6.63
CA LYS A 455 -8.01 13.79 -7.98
C LYS A 455 -8.37 12.62 -8.89
N ALA A 456 -9.61 12.60 -9.37
CA ALA A 456 -10.12 11.60 -10.30
C ALA A 456 -10.22 12.17 -11.71
N LEU A 457 -9.73 11.41 -12.70
CA LEU A 457 -9.72 11.79 -14.12
C LEU A 457 -10.22 10.60 -14.96
N SER A 458 -10.76 10.89 -16.15
CA SER A 458 -10.86 9.91 -17.22
C SER A 458 -9.46 9.52 -17.71
N VAL A 459 -9.35 8.44 -18.49
CA VAL A 459 -8.08 8.07 -19.15
C VAL A 459 -7.61 9.11 -20.17
N THR A 460 -8.49 10.00 -20.62
CA THR A 460 -8.19 11.12 -21.53
C THR A 460 -7.92 12.45 -20.80
N GLY A 461 -8.01 12.47 -19.47
CA GLY A 461 -7.61 13.61 -18.63
C GLY A 461 -8.74 14.56 -18.21
N GLU A 462 -9.99 14.30 -18.60
CA GLU A 462 -11.13 15.07 -18.11
C GLU A 462 -11.44 14.78 -16.63
N PRO A 463 -11.76 15.79 -15.80
CA PRO A 463 -12.09 15.57 -14.39
C PRO A 463 -13.34 14.70 -14.18
N ILE A 464 -13.24 13.75 -13.24
CA ILE A 464 -14.35 12.96 -12.72
C ILE A 464 -14.67 13.48 -11.31
N LYS A 465 -15.95 13.78 -11.06
CA LYS A 465 -16.39 14.24 -9.74
C LYS A 465 -16.70 13.06 -8.83
N LEU A 466 -15.84 12.81 -7.85
CA LEU A 466 -16.13 11.92 -6.73
C LEU A 466 -17.15 12.55 -5.78
N ALA A 467 -17.91 11.72 -5.07
CA ALA A 467 -18.85 12.11 -4.04
C ALA A 467 -18.83 11.11 -2.87
N GLU A 468 -19.39 11.49 -1.72
CA GLU A 468 -19.50 10.61 -0.54
C GLU A 468 -20.16 9.25 -0.86
N LYS A 469 -21.11 9.20 -1.80
CA LYS A 469 -21.76 7.93 -2.23
C LYS A 469 -20.79 6.93 -2.86
N ASP A 470 -19.64 7.39 -3.36
CA ASP A 470 -18.60 6.55 -3.95
C ASP A 470 -17.73 5.90 -2.86
N CYS A 471 -17.80 6.43 -1.62
CA CYS A 471 -17.20 5.84 -0.43
C CYS A 471 -18.09 4.70 0.10
N LYS A 472 -17.69 3.48 -0.20
CA LYS A 472 -18.39 2.25 0.17
C LYS A 472 -17.87 1.72 1.50
N ARG A 473 -18.68 0.85 2.13
CA ARG A 473 -18.28 -0.04 3.22
C ARG A 473 -18.51 -1.49 2.80
N PRO A 474 -17.71 -2.47 3.29
CA PRO A 474 -18.00 -3.88 3.06
C PRO A 474 -19.40 -4.22 3.52
N ALA A 475 -20.12 -5.04 2.75
CA ALA A 475 -21.39 -5.57 3.20
C ALA A 475 -21.14 -6.45 4.44
N ARG A 476 -21.75 -6.12 5.57
CA ARG A 476 -21.78 -7.03 6.73
C ARG A 476 -22.64 -8.22 6.33
N ARG A 477 -22.13 -9.44 6.51
CA ARG A 477 -22.97 -10.64 6.39
C ARG A 477 -23.97 -10.57 7.54
N GLY A 478 -25.25 -10.39 7.20
CA GLY A 478 -26.36 -10.47 8.13
C GLY A 478 -26.64 -11.90 8.58
#